data_AF-A0A699T896-F1
#
_entry.id   AF-A0A699T896-F1
#
_cell.length_a   1.000
_cell.length_b   1.000
_cell.length_c   1.000
_cell.angle_alpha   90.00
_cell.angle_beta   90.00
_cell.angle_gamma   90.00
#
_symmetry.space_group_name_H-M   'P 1'
#
loop_
_entity.id
_entity.type
_entity.pdbx_description
1 polymer ?
#
loop_
_entity_poly.entity_id
_entity_poly.type
_entity_poly.pdbx_seq_one_letter_code
_entity_poly.pdbx_strand_id
1 'polypeptide(L)'
;GTVGVRNPDATAGVPAVARRACPARPPHPPQYPAQRPPPVKRARPWRDNAARGPASVCALHTHTPTLSVTDPRGLPVRSVFFHRTRADESATERVDRSGYDPAGRLTQRWDPRLWRRAGQDSGTPSNLSFILSLTAQPLLSERVDAGWDVAFCGSAGERRCRW
;
A
#
# COMPACT_ATOMS: atom_id res chain seq x y z
N GLY A 1 -19.29 -56.16 -6.76
CA GLY A 1 -19.31 -57.13 -5.66
C GLY A 1 -18.18 -56.78 -4.70
N THR A 2 -18.53 -56.41 -3.49
CA THR A 2 -17.61 -56.27 -2.36
C THR A 2 -17.17 -57.65 -1.86
N VAL A 3 -16.05 -57.67 -1.14
CA VAL A 3 -15.62 -58.63 -0.11
C VAL A 3 -14.41 -59.49 -0.48
N GLY A 4 -13.40 -59.36 0.37
CA GLY A 4 -12.22 -60.23 0.43
C GLY A 4 -11.35 -59.86 1.63
N VAL A 5 -11.93 -59.91 2.83
CA VAL A 5 -11.21 -59.78 4.11
C VAL A 5 -10.24 -60.96 4.25
N ARG A 6 -9.02 -60.70 4.74
CA ARG A 6 -8.24 -61.73 5.42
C ARG A 6 -7.44 -61.11 6.57
N ASN A 7 -7.78 -61.58 7.77
CA ASN A 7 -7.04 -61.39 9.02
C ASN A 7 -5.69 -62.13 8.92
N PRO A 8 -4.65 -61.70 9.68
CA PRO A 8 -4.19 -62.63 10.71
C PRO A 8 -3.76 -61.98 12.03
N ASP A 9 -4.07 -62.72 13.09
CA ASP A 9 -3.73 -62.47 14.47
C ASP A 9 -2.21 -62.51 14.77
N ALA A 10 -1.85 -61.59 15.66
CA ALA A 10 -1.01 -61.77 16.87
C ALA A 10 0.38 -62.41 16.77
N THR A 11 1.38 -61.64 17.22
CA THR A 11 2.14 -61.86 18.47
C THR A 11 3.58 -61.41 18.29
N ALA A 12 3.99 -60.33 18.97
CA ALA A 12 5.41 -60.08 19.25
C ALA A 12 5.58 -59.21 20.51
N GLY A 13 6.02 -59.86 21.59
CA GLY A 13 7.00 -59.37 22.57
C GLY A 13 6.79 -58.02 23.27
N VAL A 14 6.45 -58.09 24.56
CA VAL A 14 6.64 -56.97 25.51
C VAL A 14 8.11 -56.94 25.95
N PRO A 15 8.86 -55.84 25.80
CA PRO A 15 10.16 -55.70 26.45
C PRO A 15 10.01 -55.12 27.87
N ALA A 16 10.78 -55.69 28.80
CA ALA A 16 10.83 -55.33 30.21
C ALA A 16 11.32 -53.89 30.44
N VAL A 17 10.58 -53.13 31.27
CA VAL A 17 10.95 -51.77 31.69
C VAL A 17 11.92 -51.82 32.87
N ALA A 18 13.12 -51.29 32.68
CA ALA A 18 14.11 -51.11 33.74
C ALA A 18 13.63 -50.10 34.79
N ARG A 19 13.62 -50.50 36.06
CA ARG A 19 13.30 -49.62 37.20
C ARG A 19 14.43 -48.61 37.41
N ARG A 20 14.18 -47.33 37.12
CA ARG A 20 15.07 -46.23 37.53
C ARG A 20 14.86 -45.94 39.01
N ALA A 21 15.96 -45.87 39.77
CA ALA A 21 15.96 -45.42 41.16
C ALA A 21 15.62 -43.92 41.24
N CYS A 22 14.77 -43.54 42.20
CA CYS A 22 14.44 -42.15 42.47
C CYS A 22 15.64 -41.42 43.10
N PRO A 23 16.03 -40.22 42.64
CA PRO A 23 17.00 -39.40 43.36
C PRO A 23 16.39 -38.82 44.65
N ALA A 24 17.25 -38.63 45.66
CA ALA A 24 16.89 -38.14 46.98
C ALA A 24 16.24 -36.75 46.95
N ARG A 25 15.32 -36.51 47.91
CA ARG A 25 14.54 -35.27 48.04
C ARG A 25 15.45 -34.08 48.37
N PRO A 26 15.35 -32.93 47.68
CA PRO A 26 16.13 -31.76 48.02
C PRO A 26 15.68 -31.15 49.37
N PRO A 27 16.57 -30.46 50.09
CA PRO A 27 16.25 -29.87 51.38
C PRO A 27 15.24 -28.72 51.24
N HIS A 28 14.43 -28.54 52.29
CA HIS A 28 13.43 -27.47 52.35
C HIS A 28 14.10 -26.08 52.44
N PRO A 29 13.60 -25.06 51.72
CA PRO A 29 14.14 -23.71 51.82
C PRO A 29 13.80 -23.07 53.18
N PRO A 30 14.60 -22.10 53.65
CA PRO A 30 14.34 -21.41 54.91
C PRO A 30 13.04 -20.59 54.83
N GLN A 31 12.23 -20.68 55.88
CA GLN A 31 10.99 -19.90 56.01
C GLN A 31 11.34 -18.50 56.56
N TYR A 32 11.02 -17.47 55.79
CA TYR A 32 11.05 -16.08 56.26
C TYR A 32 9.66 -15.68 56.80
N PRO A 33 9.57 -14.84 57.85
CA PRO A 33 8.30 -14.36 58.36
C PRO A 33 7.59 -13.49 57.30
N ALA A 34 6.29 -13.72 57.11
CA ALA A 34 5.47 -12.99 56.15
C ALA A 34 5.38 -11.51 56.53
N GLN A 35 5.94 -10.63 55.70
CA GLN A 35 5.73 -9.19 55.82
C GLN A 35 4.36 -8.83 55.25
N ARG A 36 3.58 -8.04 56.02
CA ARG A 36 2.29 -7.50 55.56
C ARG A 36 2.53 -6.58 54.36
N PRO A 37 1.83 -6.74 53.22
CA PRO A 37 1.97 -5.81 52.11
C PRO A 37 1.49 -4.41 52.53
N PRO A 38 2.13 -3.33 52.03
CA PRO A 38 1.66 -1.97 52.29
C PRO A 38 0.25 -1.75 51.69
N PRO A 39 -0.55 -0.82 52.24
CA PRO A 39 -1.88 -0.54 51.72
C PRO A 39 -1.78 -0.05 50.27
N VAL A 40 -2.34 -0.83 49.35
CA VAL A 40 -2.50 -0.46 47.95
C VAL A 40 -3.49 0.71 47.92
N LYS A 41 -2.99 1.93 47.67
CA LYS A 41 -3.87 3.05 47.30
C LYS A 41 -4.59 2.60 46.04
N ARG A 42 -5.92 2.40 46.12
CA ARG A 42 -6.74 2.13 44.94
C ARG A 42 -6.45 3.26 43.95
N ALA A 43 -5.77 2.92 42.86
CA ALA A 43 -5.63 3.82 41.73
C ALA A 43 -7.06 4.24 41.35
N ARG A 44 -7.28 5.54 41.15
CA ARG A 44 -8.56 5.99 40.60
C ARG A 44 -8.78 5.21 39.31
N PRO A 45 -9.99 4.66 39.07
CA PRO A 45 -10.26 3.98 37.81
C PRO A 45 -9.89 4.94 36.68
N TRP A 46 -9.10 4.42 35.74
CA TRP A 46 -8.82 5.09 34.49
C TRP A 46 -10.16 5.57 33.94
N ARG A 47 -10.35 6.88 33.79
CA ARG A 47 -11.54 7.38 33.09
C ARG A 47 -11.44 6.82 31.68
N ASP A 48 -12.46 6.07 31.27
CA ASP A 48 -12.66 5.75 29.88
C ASP A 48 -12.81 7.07 29.12
N ASN A 49 -11.73 7.52 28.50
CA ASN A 49 -11.81 8.45 27.39
C ASN A 49 -12.33 7.65 26.17
N ALA A 50 -13.54 7.09 26.28
CA ALA A 50 -14.26 6.43 25.19
C ALA A 50 -14.85 7.46 24.21
N ALA A 51 -14.04 8.44 23.85
CA ALA A 51 -14.27 9.34 22.75
C ALA A 51 -12.89 9.73 22.21
N ARG A 52 -12.45 9.02 21.16
CA ARG A 52 -11.24 9.29 20.35
C ARG A 52 -9.92 8.70 20.90
N GLY A 53 -9.79 7.37 20.81
CA GLY A 53 -8.45 6.74 20.78
C GLY A 53 -7.69 7.15 19.51
N PRO A 54 -6.34 7.11 19.48
CA PRO A 54 -5.60 7.35 18.25
C PRO A 54 -6.06 6.33 17.22
N ALA A 55 -6.58 6.80 16.08
CA ALA A 55 -6.87 5.93 14.96
C ALA A 55 -5.60 5.12 14.69
N SER A 56 -5.68 3.79 14.80
CA SER A 56 -4.55 2.93 14.51
C SER A 56 -4.13 3.24 13.06
N VAL A 57 -2.85 3.52 12.82
CA VAL A 57 -2.33 3.93 11.49
C VAL A 57 -2.78 2.95 10.40
N CYS A 58 -2.97 1.68 10.75
CA CYS A 58 -3.51 0.64 9.88
C CYS A 58 -4.95 0.92 9.37
N ALA A 59 -5.82 1.47 10.22
CA ALA A 59 -7.20 1.78 9.85
C ALA A 59 -7.30 2.95 8.84
N LEU A 60 -6.42 3.95 8.96
CA LEU A 60 -6.39 5.10 8.04
C LEU A 60 -6.08 4.68 6.59
N HIS A 61 -5.18 3.72 6.42
CA HIS A 61 -4.71 3.25 5.09
C HIS A 61 -5.46 2.02 4.57
N THR A 62 -6.47 1.54 5.29
CA THR A 62 -7.32 0.44 4.83
C THR A 62 -8.02 0.85 3.53
N HIS A 63 -8.04 -0.01 2.50
CA HIS A 63 -8.64 0.30 1.19
C HIS A 63 -8.13 1.58 0.49
N THR A 64 -6.87 2.00 0.71
CA THR A 64 -6.24 3.07 -0.08
C THR A 64 -5.07 2.57 -0.93
N PRO A 65 -5.29 1.62 -1.87
CA PRO A 65 -4.23 1.19 -2.77
C PRO A 65 -3.88 2.30 -3.78
N THR A 66 -2.74 2.17 -4.44
CA THR A 66 -2.46 2.90 -5.69
C THR A 66 -2.78 1.99 -6.85
N LEU A 67 -3.63 2.43 -7.78
CA LEU A 67 -3.97 1.67 -8.98
C LEU A 67 -3.29 2.31 -10.20
N SER A 68 -2.79 1.48 -11.11
CA SER A 68 -2.26 1.90 -12.41
C SER A 68 -3.15 1.34 -13.51
N VAL A 69 -3.50 2.16 -14.50
CA VAL A 69 -4.35 1.79 -15.62
C VAL A 69 -3.55 1.91 -16.90
N THR A 70 -3.48 0.81 -17.64
CA THR A 70 -2.80 0.72 -18.93
C THR A 70 -3.81 0.57 -20.06
N ASP A 71 -3.56 1.21 -21.20
CA ASP A 71 -4.33 0.96 -22.42
C ASP A 71 -3.89 -0.37 -23.10
N PRO A 72 -4.61 -0.86 -24.12
CA PRO A 72 -4.22 -2.08 -24.84
C PRO A 72 -2.85 -2.05 -25.53
N ARG A 73 -2.24 -0.86 -25.68
CA ARG A 73 -0.88 -0.69 -26.21
C ARG A 73 0.18 -0.78 -25.11
N GLY A 74 -0.23 -0.99 -23.85
CA GLY A 74 0.67 -1.04 -22.69
C GLY A 74 1.05 0.34 -22.14
N LEU A 75 0.40 1.42 -22.58
CA LEU A 75 0.74 2.77 -22.14
C LEU A 75 0.00 3.11 -20.84
N PRO A 76 0.67 3.67 -19.82
CA PRO A 76 0.05 4.02 -18.55
C PRO A 76 -0.80 5.28 -18.71
N VAL A 77 -2.10 5.11 -18.92
CA VAL A 77 -3.02 6.21 -19.20
C VAL A 77 -3.53 6.91 -17.95
N ARG A 78 -3.58 6.22 -16.81
CA ARG A 78 -4.09 6.79 -15.54
C ARG A 78 -3.42 6.16 -14.33
N SER A 79 -3.18 6.96 -13.30
CA SER A 79 -2.84 6.50 -11.95
C SER A 79 -3.90 7.00 -10.99
N VAL A 80 -4.46 6.09 -10.20
CA VAL A 80 -5.53 6.37 -9.24
C VAL A 80 -4.99 6.23 -7.83
N PHE A 81 -5.06 7.32 -7.09
CA PHE A 81 -4.69 7.38 -5.67
C PHE A 81 -5.94 7.61 -4.83
N PHE A 82 -6.03 6.93 -3.70
CA PHE A 82 -7.10 7.13 -2.73
C PHE A 82 -6.57 7.91 -1.54
N HIS A 83 -7.27 8.98 -1.16
CA HIS A 83 -6.85 9.88 -0.08
C HIS A 83 -7.98 10.17 0.90
N ARG A 84 -7.67 10.09 2.20
CA ARG A 84 -8.49 10.59 3.31
C ARG A 84 -7.59 11.09 4.43
N THR A 85 -8.11 11.97 5.27
CA THR A 85 -7.35 12.55 6.39
C THR A 85 -7.65 11.91 7.73
N ARG A 86 -8.81 11.27 7.86
CA ARG A 86 -9.22 10.51 9.03
C ARG A 86 -9.71 9.12 8.64
N ALA A 87 -9.60 8.16 9.55
CA ALA A 87 -9.93 6.76 9.28
C ALA A 87 -11.44 6.51 9.07
N ASP A 88 -12.28 7.36 9.65
CA ASP A 88 -13.75 7.36 9.52
C ASP A 88 -14.25 8.07 8.26
N GLU A 89 -13.37 8.77 7.53
CA GLU A 89 -13.72 9.43 6.27
C GLU A 89 -13.72 8.43 5.10
N SER A 90 -14.64 8.66 4.16
CA SER A 90 -14.60 8.01 2.85
C SER A 90 -13.35 8.47 2.07
N ALA A 91 -12.65 7.52 1.47
CA ALA A 91 -11.50 7.85 0.63
C ALA A 91 -11.95 8.57 -0.65
N THR A 92 -11.29 9.67 -0.97
CA THR A 92 -11.51 10.42 -2.21
C THR A 92 -10.51 9.98 -3.27
N GLU A 93 -11.00 9.75 -4.48
CA GLU A 93 -10.17 9.44 -5.64
C GLU A 93 -9.40 10.66 -6.16
N ARG A 94 -8.13 10.46 -6.48
CA ARG A 94 -7.24 11.42 -7.12
C ARG A 94 -6.60 10.76 -8.33
N VAL A 95 -6.98 11.21 -9.52
CA VAL A 95 -6.59 10.58 -10.78
C VAL A 95 -5.59 11.46 -11.52
N ASP A 96 -4.35 10.99 -11.64
CA ASP A 96 -3.44 11.50 -12.66
C ASP A 96 -3.79 10.86 -14.00
N ARG A 97 -3.88 11.64 -15.07
CA ARG A 97 -4.14 11.15 -16.42
C ARG A 97 -3.06 11.56 -17.40
N SER A 98 -2.69 10.66 -18.29
CA SER A 98 -1.80 10.89 -19.41
C SER A 98 -2.50 10.61 -20.74
N GLY A 99 -2.30 11.50 -21.70
CA GLY A 99 -2.75 11.38 -23.09
C GLY A 99 -1.58 11.03 -23.99
N TYR A 100 -1.79 10.09 -24.91
CA TYR A 100 -0.78 9.62 -25.84
C TYR A 100 -1.27 9.72 -27.27
N ASP A 101 -0.38 10.07 -28.19
CA ASP A 101 -0.68 10.02 -29.62
C ASP A 101 -0.72 8.57 -30.16
N PRO A 102 -1.09 8.34 -31.43
CA PRO A 102 -1.12 6.99 -32.01
C PRO A 102 0.23 6.25 -31.97
N ALA A 103 1.35 6.97 -32.03
CA ALA A 103 2.70 6.43 -31.94
C ALA A 103 3.13 6.10 -30.50
N GLY A 104 2.27 6.38 -29.50
CA GLY A 104 2.50 6.06 -28.09
C GLY A 104 3.33 7.09 -27.34
N ARG A 105 3.45 8.31 -27.86
CA ARG A 105 4.21 9.38 -27.24
C ARG A 105 3.31 10.24 -26.37
N LEU A 106 3.79 10.63 -25.18
CA LEU A 106 3.04 11.46 -24.24
C LEU A 106 2.82 12.85 -24.84
N THR A 107 1.57 13.22 -25.04
CA THR A 107 1.18 14.54 -25.57
C THR A 107 0.54 15.43 -24.53
N GLN A 108 -0.09 14.87 -23.50
CA GLN A 108 -0.80 15.65 -22.49
C GLN A 108 -0.75 14.97 -21.13
N ARG A 109 -0.76 15.74 -20.04
CA ARG A 109 -0.93 15.22 -18.68
C ARG A 109 -1.84 16.12 -17.85
N TRP A 110 -2.73 15.53 -17.08
CA TRP A 110 -3.59 16.20 -16.11
C TRP A 110 -3.31 15.66 -14.72
N ASP A 111 -3.13 16.58 -13.77
CA ASP A 111 -3.15 16.32 -12.35
C ASP A 111 -4.59 16.04 -11.88
N PRO A 112 -4.80 15.51 -10.67
CA PRO A 112 -6.13 15.18 -10.17
C PRO A 112 -7.12 16.34 -10.13
N ARG A 113 -6.64 17.57 -9.95
CA ARG A 113 -7.48 18.77 -9.83
C ARG A 113 -7.93 19.25 -11.21
N LEU A 114 -7.02 19.32 -12.18
CA LEU A 114 -7.35 19.67 -13.56
C LEU A 114 -8.15 18.56 -14.24
N TRP A 115 -7.85 17.29 -13.98
CA TRP A 115 -8.63 16.18 -14.54
C TRP A 115 -10.08 16.19 -14.06
N ARG A 116 -10.31 16.43 -12.77
CA ARG A 116 -11.65 16.59 -12.21
C ARG A 116 -12.42 17.74 -12.89
N ARG A 117 -11.74 18.86 -13.14
CA ARG A 117 -12.33 20.03 -13.81
C ARG A 117 -12.61 19.75 -15.29
N ALA A 118 -11.71 19.02 -15.97
CA ALA A 118 -11.89 18.63 -17.37
C ALA A 118 -13.13 17.74 -17.60
N GLY A 119 -13.55 16.97 -16.59
CA GLY A 119 -14.81 16.22 -16.64
C GLY A 119 -16.09 17.08 -16.56
N GLN A 120 -15.95 18.34 -16.13
CA GLN A 120 -17.06 19.30 -16.00
C GLN A 120 -17.03 20.35 -17.12
N ASP A 121 -15.82 20.75 -17.53
CA ASP A 121 -15.56 21.75 -18.55
C ASP A 121 -14.49 21.23 -19.51
N SER A 122 -14.92 20.90 -20.74
CA SER A 122 -14.07 20.43 -21.83
C SER A 122 -12.97 21.41 -22.23
N GLY A 123 -13.09 22.70 -21.87
CA GLY A 123 -12.07 23.72 -22.09
C GLY A 123 -10.93 23.73 -21.08
N THR A 124 -10.97 22.86 -20.05
CA THR A 124 -9.92 22.83 -19.02
C THR A 124 -8.58 22.39 -19.62
N PRO A 125 -7.50 23.20 -19.48
CA PRO A 125 -6.20 22.83 -20.00
C PRO A 125 -5.56 21.67 -19.21
N SER A 126 -4.68 20.92 -19.87
CA SER A 126 -3.76 19.98 -19.23
C SER A 126 -2.69 20.72 -18.43
N ASN A 127 -2.11 20.08 -17.41
CA ASN A 127 -0.95 20.61 -16.68
C ASN A 127 0.23 20.85 -17.61
N LEU A 128 0.43 19.91 -18.52
CA LEU A 128 1.39 20.02 -19.60
C LEU A 128 0.83 19.43 -20.90
N SER A 129 1.17 20.05 -22.03
CA SER A 129 0.93 19.58 -23.38
C SER A 129 2.21 19.67 -24.21
N PHE A 130 2.33 18.79 -25.21
CA PHE A 130 3.42 18.79 -26.18
C PHE A 130 2.88 18.67 -27.60
N ILE A 131 3.48 19.45 -28.51
CA ILE A 131 3.46 19.15 -29.95
C ILE A 131 4.81 18.54 -30.29
N LEU A 132 4.80 17.33 -30.83
CA LEU A 132 6.02 16.56 -31.12
C LEU A 132 6.28 16.50 -32.63
N SER A 133 7.56 16.52 -33.01
CA SER A 133 8.01 16.14 -34.35
C SER A 133 7.73 14.64 -34.61
N LEU A 134 7.90 14.19 -35.85
CA LEU A 134 7.82 12.75 -36.18
C LEU A 134 8.89 11.91 -35.46
N THR A 135 10.03 12.52 -35.09
CA THR A 135 11.11 11.90 -34.32
C THR A 135 10.96 12.06 -32.81
N ALA A 136 9.76 12.43 -32.33
CA ALA A 136 9.41 12.60 -30.92
C ALA A 136 10.13 13.75 -30.20
N GLN A 137 10.69 14.71 -30.94
CA GLN A 137 11.27 15.92 -30.36
C GLN A 137 10.16 16.94 -30.08
N PRO A 138 10.07 17.53 -28.87
CA PRO A 138 9.12 18.60 -28.59
C PRO A 138 9.42 19.84 -29.45
N LEU A 139 8.42 20.27 -30.23
CA LEU A 139 8.43 21.52 -30.98
C LEU A 139 7.79 22.65 -30.16
N LEU A 140 6.71 22.32 -29.44
CA LEU A 140 6.04 23.18 -28.46
C LEU A 140 5.85 22.37 -27.18
N SER A 141 6.14 22.99 -26.04
CA SER A 141 5.65 22.54 -24.75
C SER A 141 4.87 23.65 -24.07
N GLU A 142 3.68 23.36 -23.57
CA GLU A 142 2.89 24.31 -22.79
C GLU A 142 2.69 23.74 -21.39
N ARG A 143 2.86 24.57 -20.37
CA ARG A 143 2.68 24.21 -18.97
C ARG A 143 1.92 25.30 -18.25
N VAL A 144 0.99 24.90 -17.39
CA VAL A 144 0.15 25.86 -16.64
C VAL A 144 0.94 26.68 -15.61
N ASP A 145 2.10 26.18 -15.19
CA ASP A 145 2.95 26.75 -14.14
C ASP A 145 4.23 27.41 -14.68
N ALA A 146 4.61 27.11 -15.93
CA ALA A 146 5.84 27.62 -16.55
C ALA A 146 5.61 28.34 -17.89
N GLY A 147 4.37 28.43 -18.37
CA GLY A 147 4.05 29.00 -19.67
C GLY A 147 4.39 28.06 -20.82
N TRP A 148 4.59 28.63 -22.01
CA TRP A 148 4.93 27.87 -23.20
C TRP A 148 6.39 28.07 -23.60
N ASP A 149 6.93 27.07 -24.30
CA ASP A 149 8.29 27.03 -24.83
C ASP A 149 8.26 26.41 -26.22
N VAL A 150 8.79 27.12 -27.22
CA VAL A 150 8.96 26.58 -28.58
C VAL A 150 10.44 26.41 -28.84
N ALA A 151 10.85 25.26 -29.34
CA ALA A 151 12.23 25.00 -29.72
C ALA A 151 12.32 24.15 -30.99
N PHE A 152 13.28 24.47 -31.86
CA PHE A 152 13.67 23.57 -32.95
C PHE A 152 15.09 23.08 -32.72
N CYS A 153 15.26 21.77 -32.86
CA CYS A 153 16.57 21.13 -32.82
C CYS A 153 16.98 20.72 -34.24
N GLY A 154 18.29 20.76 -34.50
CA GLY A 154 18.85 20.19 -35.71
C GLY A 154 18.93 18.66 -35.64
N SER A 155 19.50 18.05 -36.67
CA SER A 155 19.53 16.60 -36.83
C SER A 155 20.36 15.87 -35.77
N ALA A 156 21.29 16.54 -35.09
CA ALA A 156 22.06 15.97 -33.99
C ALA A 156 21.41 16.26 -32.60
N GLY A 157 20.18 16.80 -32.57
CA GLY A 157 19.47 17.13 -31.34
C GLY A 157 19.90 18.46 -30.71
N GLU A 158 20.78 19.21 -31.37
CA GLU A 158 21.24 20.52 -30.93
C GLU A 158 20.17 21.59 -31.15
N ARG A 159 19.84 22.34 -30.11
CA ARG A 159 18.84 23.42 -30.20
C ARG A 159 19.34 24.54 -31.10
N ARG A 160 18.60 24.81 -32.18
CA ARG A 160 18.90 25.85 -33.19
C ARG A 160 18.20 27.17 -32.88
N CYS A 161 16.98 27.11 -32.38
CA CYS A 161 16.22 28.29 -31.98
C CYS A 161 15.25 27.95 -30.82
N ARG A 162 14.87 28.99 -30.07
CA ARG A 162 13.96 28.94 -28.93
C ARG A 162 13.23 30.27 -28.79
N TRP A 163 11.95 30.23 -28.42
CA TRP A 163 11.14 31.40 -28.07
C TRP A 163 10.45 31.17 -26.73
#